data_AF-A0A4Q3SDP3-F1
#
_entry.id   AF-A0A4Q3SDP3-F1
#
_cell.length_a   1.000
_cell.length_b   1.000
_cell.length_c   1.000
_cell.angle_alpha   90.00
_cell.angle_beta   90.00
_cell.angle_gamma   90.00
#
_symmetry.space_group_name_H-M   'P 1'
#
loop_
_entity.id
_entity.type
_entity.pdbx_description
1 polymer ?
#
loop_
_entity_poly.entity_id
_entity_poly.type
_entity_poly.pdbx_seq_one_letter_code
_entity_poly.pdbx_strand_id
1 'polypeptide(L)' 'MNMRQPEPAAPTTTARMVRIAEDRDGQRLDNFLLGYLKGAPRSLIYKLIRSGQVRVN' A
#
# COMPACT_ATOMS: atom_id res chain seq x y z
N MET A 1 37.89 12.69 -22.67
CA MET A 1 36.74 13.44 -22.13
C MET A 1 35.72 12.41 -21.65
N ASN A 2 35.80 11.96 -20.40
CA ASN A 2 34.88 10.95 -19.88
C ASN A 2 33.55 11.61 -19.51
N MET A 3 32.53 11.40 -20.33
CA MET A 3 31.16 11.78 -20.04
C MET A 3 30.66 10.90 -18.89
N ARG A 4 30.39 11.49 -17.72
CA ARG A 4 29.72 10.80 -16.60
C ARG A 4 28.28 10.53 -17.03
N GLN A 5 27.93 9.26 -17.22
CA GLN A 5 26.55 8.83 -17.41
C GLN A 5 25.77 9.10 -16.12
N PRO A 6 24.56 9.68 -16.16
CA PRO A 6 23.75 9.87 -14.96
C PRO A 6 23.34 8.50 -14.41
N GLU A 7 23.57 8.29 -13.11
CA GLU A 7 23.13 7.09 -12.41
C GLU A 7 21.59 6.95 -12.50
N PRO A 8 21.05 5.75 -12.71
CA PRO A 8 19.61 5.56 -12.76
C PRO A 8 19.00 5.90 -11.40
N ALA A 9 18.02 6.81 -11.40
CA ALA A 9 17.29 7.21 -10.21
C ALA A 9 16.66 5.96 -9.54
N ALA A 10 16.92 5.80 -8.24
CA ALA A 10 16.38 4.67 -7.46
C ALA A 10 14.84 4.63 -7.55
N PRO A 11 14.22 3.43 -7.61
CA PRO A 11 12.78 3.31 -7.71
C PRO A 11 12.12 3.93 -6.48
N THR A 12 11.39 5.02 -6.68
CA THR A 12 10.64 5.68 -5.59
C THR A 12 9.35 4.88 -5.38
N THR A 13 9.27 4.14 -4.27
CA THR A 13 8.02 3.48 -3.88
C THR A 13 7.02 4.56 -3.47
N THR A 14 6.02 4.79 -4.32
CA THR A 14 4.94 5.74 -4.05
C THR A 14 3.75 5.02 -3.41
N ALA A 15 3.21 5.60 -2.35
CA ALA A 15 2.02 5.07 -1.69
C ALA A 15 0.76 5.44 -2.49
N ARG A 16 -0.19 4.51 -2.59
CA ARG A 16 -1.51 4.79 -3.16
C ARG A 16 -2.45 5.23 -2.04
N MET A 17 -3.09 6.39 -2.23
CA MET A 17 -4.13 6.87 -1.33
C MET A 17 -5.51 6.37 -1.78
N VAL A 18 -6.33 5.96 -0.82
CA VAL A 18 -7.73 5.57 -1.04
C VAL A 18 -8.57 6.28 0.01
N ARG A 19 -9.61 6.99 -0.42
CA ARG A 19 -10.56 7.64 0.47
C ARG A 19 -11.64 6.64 0.86
N ILE A 20 -11.94 6.59 2.14
CA ILE A 20 -13.04 5.79 2.72
C ILE A 20 -14.20 6.75 2.99
N ALA A 21 -15.42 6.31 2.66
CA ALA A 21 -16.62 7.10 2.92
C ALA A 21 -16.99 7.07 4.41
N GLU A 22 -17.65 8.12 4.90
CA GLU A 22 -17.94 8.31 6.32
C GLU A 22 -18.89 7.23 6.89
N ASP A 23 -19.75 6.65 6.05
CA ASP A 23 -20.63 5.52 6.43
C ASP A 23 -19.86 4.23 6.79
N ARG A 24 -18.56 4.21 6.52
CA ARG A 24 -17.64 3.10 6.83
C ARG A 24 -16.73 3.40 8.01
N ASP A 25 -17.05 4.42 8.81
CA ASP A 25 -16.36 4.66 10.08
C ASP A 25 -16.34 3.40 10.96
N GLY A 26 -15.24 3.20 11.68
CA GLY A 26 -15.03 2.00 12.51
C GLY A 26 -14.84 0.69 11.72
N GLN A 27 -14.82 0.71 10.39
CA GLN A 27 -14.53 -0.48 9.59
C GLN A 27 -13.10 -0.98 9.87
N ARG A 28 -12.98 -2.29 10.14
CA ARG A 28 -11.67 -2.95 10.24
C ARG A 28 -10.90 -2.84 8.92
N LEU A 29 -9.64 -2.41 9.01
CA LEU A 29 -8.75 -2.29 7.85
C LEU A 29 -8.59 -3.62 7.08
N ASP A 30 -8.54 -4.76 7.79
CA ASP A 30 -8.45 -6.08 7.13
C ASP A 30 -9.70 -6.40 6.29
N ASN A 31 -10.90 -6.11 6.79
CA ASN A 31 -12.15 -6.30 6.06
C ASN A 31 -12.21 -5.41 4.83
N PHE A 32 -11.79 -4.14 4.95
CA PHE A 32 -11.64 -3.25 3.81
C PHE A 32 -10.69 -3.84 2.76
N LEU A 33 -9.49 -4.26 3.17
CA LEU A 33 -8.48 -4.80 2.26
C LEU A 33 -8.88 -6.12 1.61
N LEU A 34 -9.62 -6.99 2.31
CA LEU A 34 -10.15 -8.24 1.73
C LEU A 34 -11.17 -7.94 0.61
N GLY A 35 -11.98 -6.90 0.76
CA GLY A 35 -12.91 -6.45 -0.27
C GLY A 35 -12.23 -5.69 -1.42
N TYR A 36 -11.19 -4.91 -1.09
CA TYR A 36 -10.44 -4.09 -2.05
C TYR A 36 -9.47 -4.92 -2.90
N LEU A 37 -8.76 -5.87 -2.28
CA LEU A 37 -7.82 -6.79 -2.90
C LEU A 37 -8.47 -8.16 -3.09
N LYS A 38 -9.51 -8.20 -3.93
CA LYS A 38 -10.29 -9.43 -4.16
C LYS A 38 -9.39 -10.60 -4.55
N GLY A 39 -9.57 -11.73 -3.88
CA GLY A 39 -8.79 -12.95 -4.11
C GLY A 39 -7.43 -13.00 -3.42
N ALA A 40 -7.02 -11.93 -2.73
CA ALA A 40 -5.78 -11.96 -1.95
C ALA A 40 -5.90 -12.95 -0.76
N PRO A 41 -4.87 -13.76 -0.49
CA PRO A 41 -4.85 -14.60 0.71
C PRO A 41 -4.87 -13.75 1.98
N ARG A 42 -5.60 -14.21 3.02
CA ARG A 42 -5.64 -13.54 4.33
C ARG A 42 -4.24 -13.32 4.94
N SER A 43 -3.32 -14.27 4.72
CA SER A 43 -1.94 -14.16 5.19
C SER A 43 -1.17 -13.01 4.53
N LEU A 44 -1.47 -12.68 3.28
CA LEU A 44 -0.89 -11.52 2.61
C LEU A 44 -1.44 -10.22 3.21
N ILE A 45 -2.75 -10.13 3.41
CA ILE A 45 -3.38 -8.96 4.05
C ILE A 45 -2.76 -8.71 5.42
N TYR A 46 -2.63 -9.76 6.24
CA TYR A 46 -2.00 -9.65 7.54
C TYR A 46 -0.53 -9.20 7.46
N LYS A 47 0.24 -9.74 6.51
CA LYS A 47 1.63 -9.32 6.27
C LYS A 47 1.72 -7.83 5.92
N LEU A 48 0.88 -7.34 5.02
CA LEU A 48 0.86 -5.93 4.60
C LEU A 48 0.55 -4.97 5.77
N ILE A 49 -0.39 -5.36 6.63
CA ILE A 49 -0.75 -4.58 7.83
C ILE A 49 0.41 -4.62 8.82
N ARG A 50 0.95 -5.81 9.11
CA ARG A 50 2.00 -5.99 10.13
C ARG A 50 3.35 -5.39 9.71
N SER A 51 3.65 -5.35 8.42
CA SER A 51 4.85 -4.71 7.87
C SER A 51 4.73 -3.18 7.79
N GLY A 52 3.54 -2.62 8.02
CA GLY A 52 3.30 -1.18 7.93
C GLY A 52 3.23 -0.64 6.50
N GLN A 53 3.07 -1.52 5.50
CA GLN A 53 2.88 -1.13 4.09
C GLN A 53 1.50 -0.52 3.82
N VAL A 54 0.52 -0.79 4.71
CA VAL A 54 -0.77 -0.11 4.71
C VAL A 54 -0.88 0.71 5.98
N ARG A 55 -1.32 1.97 5.84
CA ARG A 55 -1.48 2.92 6.93
C ARG A 55 -2.81 3.63 6.80
N VAL A 56 -3.36 4.04 7.94
CA VAL A 56 -4.50 4.97 8.03
C VAL A 56 -3.91 6.33 8.42
N ASN A 57 -4.31 7.39 7.71
CA ASN A 57 -3.87 8.76 7.96
C ASN A 57 -5.05 9.59 8.47
#